data_AF-A0A364V5C9-F1
#
_entry.id   AF-A0A364V5C9-F1
#
_cell.length_a   1.000
_cell.length_b   1.000
_cell.length_c   1.000
_cell.angle_alpha   90.00
_cell.angle_beta   90.00
_cell.angle_gamma   90.00
#
_symmetry.space_group_name_H-M   'P 1'
#
loop_
_entity.id
_entity.type
_entity.pdbx_description
1 polymer ?
#
loop_
_entity_poly.entity_id
_entity_poly.type
_entity_poly.pdbx_seq_one_letter_code
_entity_poly.pdbx_strand_id
1 'polypeptide(L)' 'MEPQREPEGPIGFTEAPGQAQPSAMNKTIARCGEPGMYERGTTFFTDGTSGWTVQCANQPGA' A
#
# COMPACT_ATOMS: atom_id res chain seq x y z
N MET A 1 -29.29 -5.62 2.37
CA MET A 1 -28.05 -6.25 1.88
C MET A 1 -27.03 -5.13 1.81
N GLU A 2 -26.48 -4.78 2.96
CA GLU A 2 -25.37 -3.82 3.02
C GLU A 2 -24.21 -4.52 2.31
N PRO A 3 -23.64 -3.96 1.23
CA PRO A 3 -22.44 -4.55 0.67
C PRO A 3 -21.43 -4.54 1.79
N GLN A 4 -21.00 -5.73 2.18
CA GLN A 4 -19.87 -5.92 3.06
C GLN A 4 -18.78 -5.01 2.51
N ARG A 5 -18.35 -4.04 3.32
CA ARG A 5 -17.10 -3.32 3.11
C ARG A 5 -16.01 -4.37 3.22
N GLU A 6 -15.88 -5.19 2.18
CA GLU A 6 -14.58 -5.68 1.74
C GLU A 6 -13.69 -4.45 1.85
N PRO A 7 -12.55 -4.49 2.52
CA PRO A 7 -11.68 -3.34 2.49
C PRO A 7 -11.23 -3.19 1.03
N GLU A 8 -11.95 -2.38 0.26
CA GLU A 8 -11.78 -2.11 -1.17
C GLU A 8 -10.46 -1.37 -1.45
N GLY A 9 -9.64 -1.17 -0.42
CA GLY A 9 -8.38 -0.48 -0.47
C GLY A 9 -7.19 -1.40 -0.25
N PRO A 10 -5.98 -0.87 -0.47
CA PRO A 10 -4.78 -1.64 -0.54
C PRO A 10 -4.36 -2.18 0.82
N ILE A 11 -3.88 -3.42 0.82
CA ILE A 11 -3.30 -4.05 2.01
C ILE A 11 -1.89 -3.52 2.23
N GLY A 12 -1.63 -2.92 3.37
CA GLY A 12 -0.36 -2.27 3.66
C GLY A 12 -0.30 -1.60 5.02
N PHE A 13 0.70 -0.74 5.19
CA PHE A 13 0.89 0.06 6.40
C PHE A 13 1.46 1.43 6.02
N THR A 14 1.07 2.48 6.73
CA THR A 14 1.67 3.83 6.59
C THR A 14 2.82 4.08 7.56
N GLU A 15 3.08 3.12 8.47
CA GLU A 15 4.13 3.22 9.48
C GLU A 15 5.46 2.65 9.00
N ALA A 16 6.48 2.66 9.84
CA ALA A 16 7.76 2.04 9.50
C ALA A 16 7.60 0.50 9.36
N PRO A 17 8.30 -0.13 8.40
CA PRO A 17 8.31 -1.58 8.28
C PRO A 17 8.74 -2.22 9.60
N GLY A 18 7.98 -3.22 10.06
CA GLY A 18 8.27 -3.94 11.31
C GLY A 18 7.68 -3.32 12.58
N GLN A 19 7.07 -2.13 12.51
CA GLN A 19 6.25 -1.60 13.60
C GLN A 19 4.78 -2.02 13.48
N ALA A 20 4.30 -2.19 12.25
CA ALA A 20 2.92 -2.59 11.96
C ALA A 20 2.85 -3.74 10.96
N GLN A 21 1.81 -4.55 11.11
CA GLN A 21 1.46 -5.60 10.15
C GLN A 21 0.60 -5.00 9.03
N PRO A 22 0.85 -5.38 7.77
CA PRO A 22 0.06 -4.90 6.65
C PRO A 22 -1.40 -5.30 6.84
N SER A 23 -2.26 -4.30 6.92
CA SER A 23 -3.70 -4.45 7.11
C SER A 23 -4.41 -3.79 5.95
N ALA A 24 -5.65 -4.22 5.70
CA ALA A 24 -6.43 -3.64 4.62
C ALA A 24 -6.80 -2.19 4.99
N MET A 25 -6.27 -1.23 4.22
CA MET A 25 -6.44 0.20 4.50
C MET A 25 -7.49 0.78 3.57
N ASN A 26 -8.32 1.69 4.09
CA ASN A 26 -9.30 2.41 3.30
C ASN A 26 -8.66 3.63 2.60
N LYS A 27 -7.56 3.38 1.86
CA LYS A 27 -6.77 4.39 1.13
C LYS A 27 -6.74 4.05 -0.36
N THR A 28 -6.30 4.98 -1.21
CA THR A 28 -6.18 4.73 -2.65
C THR A 28 -4.72 4.90 -3.07
N ILE A 29 -4.17 3.90 -3.77
CA ILE A 29 -2.84 3.97 -4.37
C ILE A 29 -2.86 5.03 -5.47
N ALA A 30 -2.06 6.09 -5.32
CA ALA A 30 -1.82 7.04 -6.40
C ALA A 30 -0.74 6.53 -7.35
N ARG A 31 0.38 6.06 -6.79
CA ARG A 31 1.47 5.42 -7.53
C ARG A 31 2.30 4.51 -6.63
N CYS A 32 2.84 3.45 -7.21
CA CYS A 32 3.87 2.66 -6.55
C CYS A 32 5.22 3.41 -6.59
N GLY A 33 6.06 3.12 -5.61
CA GLY A 33 7.43 3.59 -5.55
C GLY A 33 8.26 3.02 -6.70
N GLU A 34 9.28 3.77 -7.10
CA GLU A 34 10.10 3.45 -8.27
C GLU A 34 10.81 2.09 -8.13
N PRO A 35 10.95 1.33 -9.24
CA PRO A 35 11.73 0.11 -9.28
C PRO A 35 13.22 0.45 -9.07
N GLY A 36 13.72 0.22 -7.86
CA GLY A 36 15.07 0.64 -7.44
C GLY A 36 15.11 1.21 -6.02
N MET A 37 13.95 1.49 -5.43
CA MET A 37 13.86 1.75 -4.00
C MET A 37 14.34 0.53 -3.22
N TYR A 38 15.23 0.75 -2.24
CA TYR A 38 15.67 -0.27 -1.28
C TYR A 38 14.45 -0.94 -0.60
N GLU A 39 13.38 -0.16 -0.41
CA GLU A 39 12.11 -0.63 0.12
C GLU A 39 11.12 -0.91 -1.02
N ARG A 40 11.22 -2.11 -1.61
CA ARG A 40 10.20 -2.58 -2.55
C ARG A 40 8.83 -2.56 -1.88
N GLY A 41 7.86 -1.94 -2.53
CA GLY A 41 6.49 -1.81 -2.02
C GLY A 41 6.14 -0.46 -1.40
N THR A 42 7.09 0.50 -1.36
CA THR A 42 6.73 1.90 -1.13
C THR A 42 5.56 2.29 -2.03
N THR A 43 4.59 2.97 -1.46
CA THR A 43 3.32 3.31 -2.09
C THR A 43 2.98 4.73 -1.72
N PHE A 44 2.71 5.55 -2.72
CA PHE A 44 2.21 6.90 -2.53
C PHE A 44 0.70 6.87 -2.68
N PHE A 45 -0.01 7.34 -1.66
CA PHE A 45 -1.46 7.41 -1.67
C PHE A 45 -1.94 8.75 -2.25
N THR A 46 -3.19 8.79 -2.73
CA THR A 46 -3.81 10.03 -3.26
C THR A 46 -3.99 11.12 -2.21
N ASP A 47 -3.97 10.73 -0.94
CA ASP A 47 -4.03 11.59 0.25
C ASP A 47 -2.70 12.34 0.52
N GLY A 48 -1.66 12.09 -0.27
CA GLY A 48 -0.33 12.69 -0.11
C GLY A 48 0.56 11.96 0.90
N THR A 49 0.01 11.06 1.70
CA THR A 49 0.78 10.14 2.55
C THR A 49 1.52 9.09 1.71
N SER A 50 2.68 8.66 2.18
CA SER A 50 3.39 7.48 1.69
C SER A 50 3.33 6.35 2.71
N GLY A 51 3.38 5.11 2.25
CA GLY A 51 3.48 3.93 3.09
C GLY A 51 4.02 2.77 2.28
N TRP A 52 3.75 1.56 2.74
CA TRP A 52 4.07 0.32 2.04
C TRP A 52 2.78 -0.44 1.76
N THR A 53 2.64 -1.03 0.57
CA THR A 53 1.52 -1.92 0.26
C THR A 53 1.98 -3.20 -0.42
N VAL A 54 1.24 -4.27 -0.14
CA VAL A 54 1.46 -5.60 -0.74
C VAL A 54 1.32 -5.52 -2.25
N GLN A 55 0.40 -4.71 -2.79
CA GLN A 55 0.22 -4.55 -4.23
C GLN A 55 1.46 -3.96 -4.90
N CYS A 56 2.02 -2.89 -4.34
CA CYS A 56 3.25 -2.30 -4.88
C CYS A 56 4.48 -3.19 -4.63
N ALA A 57 4.50 -3.96 -3.54
CA ALA A 57 5.59 -4.88 -3.24
C ALA A 57 5.61 -6.09 -4.19
N ASN A 58 4.42 -6.53 -4.61
CA ASN A 58 4.24 -7.64 -5.55
C ASN A 58 4.22 -7.21 -7.01
N GLN A 59 4.30 -5.91 -7.33
CA GLN A 59 4.48 -5.49 -8.72
C GLN A 59 5.86 -5.97 -9.18
N PRO A 60 5.93 -6.86 -10.20
CA PRO A 60 7.21 -7.19 -10.80
C PRO A 60 7.75 -5.91 -11.44
N GLY A 61 8.92 -5.46 -10.99
CA GLY A 61 9.65 -4.41 -11.70
C GLY A 61 9.81 -4.84 -13.15
N ALA A 62 9.30 -4.02 -14.07
CA ALA A 62 9.50 -4.19 -15.50
C ALA A 62 11.00 -4.15 -15.86
#